data_AF-A0A0K0GBZ3-F1
#
_entry.id   AF-A0A0K0GBZ3-F1
#
_cell.length_a   1.000
_cell.length_b   1.000
_cell.length_c   1.000
_cell.angle_alpha   90.00
_cell.angle_beta   90.00
_cell.angle_gamma   90.00
#
_symmetry.space_group_name_H-M   'P 1'
#
loop_
_entity.id
_entity.type
_entity.pdbx_description
1 polymer ?
#
loop_
_entity_poly.entity_id
_entity_poly.type
_entity_poly.pdbx_seq_one_letter_code
_entity_poly.pdbx_strand_id
1 'polypeptide(L)' 'MAFSRGPKEPVPEVETNVWSCTSEECQGWMRESFSFQTEPECPLCHSNMELEVRVLPEIK' A
#
# COMPACT_ATOMS: atom_id res chain seq x y z
N MET A 1 -11.70 35.81 12.17
CA MET A 1 -10.80 34.73 12.62
C MET A 1 -10.29 34.02 11.38
N ALA A 2 -9.02 34.21 11.03
CA ALA A 2 -8.43 33.57 9.85
C ALA A 2 -7.86 32.21 10.27
N PHE A 3 -8.53 31.12 9.88
CA PHE A 3 -8.00 29.77 10.03
C PHE A 3 -6.99 29.53 8.90
N SER A 4 -5.78 30.06 9.06
CA SER A 4 -4.66 29.74 8.18
C SER A 4 -4.32 28.26 8.34
N ARG A 5 -4.93 27.41 7.51
CA ARG A 5 -4.40 26.08 7.23
C ARG A 5 -3.07 26.32 6.53
N GLY A 6 -1.99 26.37 7.32
CA GLY A 6 -0.63 26.50 6.80
C GLY A 6 -0.36 25.44 5.71
N PRO A 7 0.60 25.69 4.81
CA PRO A 7 0.93 24.74 3.76
C PRO A 7 1.25 23.39 4.41
N LYS A 8 0.45 22.37 4.08
CA LYS A 8 0.78 21.00 4.45
C LYS A 8 2.06 20.65 3.71
N GLU A 9 3.12 20.39 4.45
CA GLU A 9 4.34 19.83 3.87
C GLU A 9 3.96 18.56 3.10
N PRO A 10 4.48 18.37 1.87
CA PRO A 10 4.22 17.16 1.10
C PRO A 10 4.73 15.97 1.92
N VAL A 11 3.88 14.96 2.09
CA VAL A 11 4.29 13.72 2.76
C VAL A 11 5.40 13.09 1.93
N PRO A 12 6.54 12.71 2.52
CA PRO A 12 7.59 12.04 1.77
C PRO A 12 7.03 10.74 1.19
N GLU A 13 7.23 10.58 -0.11
CA GLU A 13 6.90 9.37 -0.82
C GLU A 13 8.06 8.37 -0.63
N VAL A 14 7.72 7.17 -0.16
CA VAL A 14 8.69 6.11 0.15
C VAL A 14 8.38 4.86 -0.67
N GLU A 15 9.44 4.25 -1.20
CA GLU A 15 9.37 2.95 -1.84
C GLU A 15 8.98 1.90 -0.80
N THR A 16 7.77 1.36 -0.95
CA THR A 16 7.20 0.37 -0.05
C THR A 16 6.95 -0.90 -0.84
N ASN A 17 7.46 -2.02 -0.33
CA ASN A 17 7.10 -3.34 -0.86
C ASN A 17 5.64 -3.63 -0.53
N VAL A 18 4.86 -3.97 -1.54
CA VAL A 18 3.46 -4.33 -1.44
C VAL A 18 3.21 -5.65 -2.14
N TRP A 19 2.27 -6.42 -1.62
CA TRP A 19 1.69 -7.56 -2.27
C TRP A 19 0.55 -7.09 -3.15
N SER A 20 0.73 -7.13 -4.47
CA SER A 20 -0.31 -6.85 -5.44
C SER A 20 -1.02 -8.16 -5.81
N CYS A 21 -2.34 -8.15 -5.85
CA CYS A 21 -3.09 -9.30 -6.30
C CYS A 21 -2.88 -9.52 -7.81
N THR A 22 -2.65 -10.77 -8.22
CA THR A 22 -2.43 -11.17 -9.62
C THR A 22 -3.72 -11.27 -10.44
N SER A 23 -4.88 -11.25 -9.78
CA SER A 23 -6.18 -11.32 -10.44
C SER A 23 -6.56 -9.99 -11.10
N GLU A 24 -6.91 -10.02 -12.39
CA GLU A 24 -7.40 -8.84 -13.13
C GLU A 24 -8.74 -8.31 -12.60
N GLU A 25 -9.52 -9.17 -11.93
CA GLU A 25 -10.79 -8.81 -11.30
C GLU A 25 -10.61 -8.24 -9.87
N CYS A 26 -9.40 -8.31 -9.32
CA CYS A 26 -9.10 -7.84 -7.96
C CYS A 26 -7.86 -6.94 -7.94
N GLN A 27 -8.08 -5.63 -7.88
CA GLN A 27 -7.02 -4.61 -7.72
C GLN A 27 -6.60 -4.43 -6.25
N GLY A 28 -6.69 -5.51 -5.46
CA GLY A 28 -6.31 -5.51 -4.06
C GLY A 28 -4.79 -5.52 -3.93
N TRP A 29 -4.25 -4.66 -3.07
CA TRP A 29 -2.86 -4.75 -2.64
C TRP A 29 -2.74 -4.49 -1.15
N MET A 30 -1.70 -5.05 -0.54
CA MET A 30 -1.40 -4.84 0.88
C MET A 30 0.09 -4.57 1.06
N ARG A 31 0.50 -3.84 2.10
CA ARG A 31 1.94 -3.65 2.36
C ARG A 31 2.55 -4.95 2.90
N GLU A 32 3.76 -5.27 2.46
CA GLU A 32 4.54 -6.41 2.95
C GLU A 32 4.74 -6.32 4.48
N SER A 33 4.88 -5.11 5.02
CA SER A 33 5.01 -4.89 6.47
C SER A 33 3.81 -5.38 7.30
N PHE A 34 2.66 -5.62 6.65
CA PHE A 34 1.46 -6.16 7.29
C PHE A 34 1.19 -7.63 6.94
N SER A 35 2.00 -8.24 6.06
CA SER A 35 1.91 -9.67 5.79
C SER A 35 2.75 -10.43 6.81
N PHE A 36 2.12 -11.32 7.57
CA PHE A 36 2.81 -12.24 8.46
C PHE A 36 3.38 -13.48 7.73
N GLN A 37 2.99 -13.67 6.46
CA GLN A 37 3.35 -14.81 5.63
C GLN A 37 4.28 -14.37 4.50
N THR A 38 5.19 -15.25 4.08
CA THR A 38 6.14 -14.99 2.99
C THR A 38 5.46 -14.82 1.63
N GLU A 39 4.32 -15.48 1.42
CA GLU A 39 3.44 -15.28 0.26
C GLU A 39 1.99 -15.26 0.77
N PRO A 40 1.39 -14.08 0.98
CA PRO A 40 0.00 -13.99 1.39
C PRO A 40 -0.94 -14.24 0.20
N GLU A 41 -2.06 -14.88 0.47
CA GLU A 41 -3.20 -14.92 -0.45
C GLU A 41 -4.07 -13.66 -0.26
N CYS A 42 -4.65 -13.17 -1.34
CA CYS A 42 -5.50 -11.99 -1.31
C CYS A 42 -6.75 -12.26 -0.45
N PRO A 43 -7.04 -11.48 0.61
CA PRO A 43 -8.22 -11.72 1.45
C PRO A 43 -9.55 -11.42 0.75
N LEU A 44 -9.53 -10.78 -0.42
CA LEU A 44 -10.72 -10.43 -1.19
C LEU A 44 -11.12 -11.53 -2.17
N CYS A 45 -10.16 -12.12 -2.87
CA CYS A 45 -10.40 -13.09 -3.94
C CYS A 45 -9.67 -14.42 -3.74
N HIS A 46 -8.91 -14.58 -2.65
CA HIS A 46 -8.07 -15.75 -2.34
C HIS A 46 -7.10 -16.15 -3.46
N SER A 47 -6.74 -15.21 -4.32
CA SER A 47 -5.75 -15.42 -5.37
C SER A 47 -4.34 -15.15 -4.84
N ASN A 48 -3.33 -15.72 -5.51
CA ASN A 48 -1.93 -15.42 -5.21
C ASN A 48 -1.65 -13.92 -5.39
N MET A 49 -0.79 -13.41 -4.50
CA MET A 49 -0.25 -12.06 -4.60
C MET A 49 1.21 -12.11 -5.04
N GLU A 50 1.65 -11.09 -5.77
CA GLU A 50 3.04 -10.89 -6.20
C GLU A 50 3.65 -9.69 -5.49
N LEU A 51 4.95 -9.74 -5.22
CA LEU A 51 5.66 -8.67 -4.54
C LEU A 51 6.04 -7.58 -5.55
N GLU A 52 5.49 -6.39 -5.37
CA GLU A 52 5.69 -5.21 -6.20
C GLU A 52 6.20 -4.04 -5.34
N VAL A 53 7.05 -3.18 -5.88
CA VAL A 53 7.47 -1.94 -5.20
C VAL A 53 6.54 -0.81 -5.60
N ARG A 54 5.85 -0.20 -4.63
CA ARG A 54 5.02 0.98 -4.86
C ARG A 54 5.51 2.17 -4.06
N VAL A 55 5.50 3.32 -4.72
CA VAL A 55 5.79 4.62 -4.11
C VAL A 55 4.53 5.09 -3.40
N LEU A 56 4.55 5.08 -2.08
CA LEU A 56 3.41 5.43 -1.23
C LEU A 56 3.81 6.48 -0.20
N PRO A 57 2.88 7.32 0.28
CA PRO A 57 3.16 8.21 1.39
C PRO A 57 3.62 7.43 2.63
N GLU A 58 4.64 7.95 3.31
CA GLU A 58 5.07 7.46 4.62
C GLU A 58 3.91 7.58 5.63
N ILE A 59 3.56 6.47 6.27
CA ILE A 59 2.58 6.45 7.37
C ILE A 59 3.40 6.56 8.67
N LYS A 60 3.25 7.67 9.39
CA LYS A 60 3.78 7.85 10.75
C LYS A 60 2.80 7.40 11.81
#